data_AF-A0A850LR88-F1
#
_entry.id   AF-A0A850LR88-F1
#
_cell.length_a   1.000
_cell.length_b   1.000
_cell.length_c   1.000
_cell.angle_alpha   90.00
_cell.angle_beta   90.00
_cell.angle_gamma   90.00
#
_symmetry.space_group_name_H-M   'P 1'
#
loop_
_entity.id
_entity.type
_entity.pdbx_description
1 polymer ?
#
loop_
_entity_poly.entity_id
_entity_poly.type
_entity_poly.pdbx_seq_one_letter_code
_entity_poly.pdbx_strand_id
1 'polypeptide(L)'
;MEKVDKETFNAVCEAATSFKIKNLLENQKVILNSGRISPLELDSIIDKIYDIELKKQRILLLIKKNGYLSVPENIENTEITEFEVYKALGELMGDNLIEIKKGTSELSFKPKIIMSEENGNIFLKLSSVTTYKVPLEPIIPIVEKELCCGCGACFSICPVKAITMEETPTVDENKCIHCGLCWASCPRTFLHINVLKGYMTVKKVNFTKE
;
A
#
# COMPACT_ATOMS: atom_id res chain seq x y z
N MET A 1 9.05 -17.71 17.81
CA MET A 1 9.56 -16.35 17.55
C MET A 1 9.58 -15.61 18.87
N GLU A 2 10.75 -15.16 19.32
CA GLU A 2 10.84 -14.24 20.46
C GLU A 2 10.12 -12.94 20.14
N LYS A 3 9.37 -12.39 21.11
CA LYS A 3 8.67 -11.12 20.95
C LYS A 3 9.71 -10.01 20.80
N VAL A 4 9.73 -9.36 19.63
CA VAL A 4 10.51 -8.15 19.39
C VAL A 4 10.02 -7.07 20.36
N ASP A 5 10.94 -6.48 21.13
CA ASP A 5 10.59 -5.43 22.07
C ASP A 5 10.18 -4.14 21.33
N LYS A 6 9.40 -3.29 22.01
CA LYS A 6 8.80 -2.08 21.43
C LYS A 6 9.84 -1.08 20.88
N GLU A 7 11.03 -1.05 21.46
CA GLU A 7 12.10 -0.11 21.09
C GLU A 7 12.79 -0.55 19.81
N THR A 8 13.16 -1.83 19.72
CA THR A 8 13.64 -2.47 18.49
C THR A 8 12.61 -2.35 17.37
N PHE A 9 11.33 -2.55 17.69
CA PHE A 9 10.26 -2.45 16.72
C PHE A 9 10.05 -1.02 16.19
N ASN A 10 10.11 -0.01 17.06
CA ASN A 10 10.05 1.40 16.68
C ASN A 10 11.23 1.81 15.80
N ALA A 11 12.45 1.35 16.13
CA ALA A 11 13.64 1.58 15.32
C ALA A 11 13.49 0.98 13.91
N VAL A 12 12.88 -0.20 13.78
CA VAL A 12 12.56 -0.78 12.47
C VAL A 12 11.45 -0.01 11.76
N CYS A 13 10.42 0.48 12.45
CA CYS A 13 9.40 1.33 11.82
C CYS A 13 9.98 2.62 11.25
N GLU A 14 10.91 3.24 11.97
CA GLU A 14 11.64 4.42 11.52
C GLU A 14 12.57 4.10 10.36
N ALA A 15 13.33 2.99 10.44
CA ALA A 15 14.21 2.53 9.36
C ALA A 15 13.45 2.09 8.10
N ALA A 16 12.29 1.46 8.27
CA ALA A 16 11.43 0.98 7.19
C ALA A 16 10.48 2.07 6.66
N THR A 17 10.44 3.24 7.29
CA THR A 17 9.55 4.36 6.95
C THR A 17 8.07 3.96 6.82
N SER A 18 7.63 2.88 7.50
CA SER A 18 6.27 2.34 7.32
C SER A 18 5.28 3.09 8.18
N PHE A 19 4.51 3.97 7.54
CA PHE A 19 3.41 4.69 8.19
C PHE A 19 2.29 3.75 8.67
N LYS A 20 2.04 2.63 7.96
CA LYS A 20 1.00 1.64 8.29
C LYS A 20 1.26 1.01 9.66
N ILE A 21 2.47 0.50 9.87
CA ILE A 21 2.85 -0.17 11.12
C ILE A 21 2.84 0.82 12.29
N LYS A 22 3.46 1.99 12.10
CA LYS A 22 3.50 3.05 13.11
C LYS A 22 2.09 3.46 13.54
N ASN A 23 1.19 3.68 12.60
CA ASN A 23 -0.19 4.06 12.88
C ASN A 23 -0.95 2.99 13.69
N LEU A 24 -0.80 1.70 13.33
CA LEU A 24 -1.42 0.60 14.07
C LEU A 24 -0.91 0.51 15.51
N LEU A 25 0.40 0.71 15.73
CA LEU A 25 0.97 0.70 17.07
C LEU A 25 0.56 1.89 17.92
N GLU A 26 0.64 3.10 17.37
CA GLU A 26 0.24 4.33 18.07
C GLU A 26 -1.23 4.25 18.52
N ASN A 27 -2.06 3.54 17.75
CA ASN A 27 -3.48 3.35 18.03
C ASN A 27 -3.84 1.98 18.63
N GLN A 28 -2.86 1.18 19.06
CA GLN A 28 -3.09 -0.19 19.58
C GLN A 28 -4.14 -0.22 20.70
N LYS A 29 -4.10 0.72 21.63
CA LYS A 29 -5.09 0.82 22.71
C LYS A 29 -6.50 1.06 22.17
N VAL A 30 -6.66 1.98 21.23
CA VAL A 30 -7.96 2.32 20.62
C VAL A 30 -8.52 1.11 19.86
N ILE A 31 -7.65 0.44 19.11
CA ILE A 31 -7.98 -0.78 18.37
C ILE A 31 -8.50 -1.88 19.30
N LEU A 32 -7.76 -2.20 20.36
CA LEU A 32 -8.13 -3.27 21.29
C LEU A 32 -9.39 -2.92 22.10
N ASN A 33 -9.54 -1.65 22.50
CA ASN A 33 -10.73 -1.17 23.22
C ASN A 33 -12.01 -1.24 22.38
N SER A 34 -11.91 -1.30 21.05
CA SER A 34 -13.08 -1.46 20.19
C SER A 34 -13.76 -2.84 20.36
N GLY A 35 -13.00 -3.84 20.82
CA GLY A 35 -13.41 -5.24 20.89
C GLY A 35 -13.60 -5.93 19.54
N ARG A 36 -13.12 -5.36 18.41
CA ARG A 36 -13.21 -5.99 17.08
C ARG A 36 -12.17 -7.09 16.86
N ILE A 37 -10.97 -6.89 17.39
CA ILE A 37 -9.85 -7.81 17.21
C ILE A 37 -9.15 -8.03 18.55
N SER A 38 -8.65 -9.25 18.75
CA SER A 38 -7.86 -9.63 19.91
C SER A 38 -6.41 -9.13 19.79
N PRO A 39 -5.65 -9.09 20.90
CA PRO A 39 -4.22 -8.78 20.88
C PRO A 39 -3.42 -9.69 19.93
N LEU A 40 -3.72 -10.99 19.91
CA LEU A 40 -3.02 -11.95 19.04
C LEU A 40 -3.31 -11.71 17.55
N GLU A 41 -4.54 -11.33 17.21
CA GLU A 41 -4.88 -10.97 15.82
C GLU A 41 -4.20 -9.68 15.39
N LEU A 42 -4.14 -8.68 16.28
CA LEU A 42 -3.43 -7.44 16.00
C LEU A 42 -1.93 -7.69 15.79
N ASP A 43 -1.29 -8.49 16.66
CA ASP A 43 0.11 -8.89 16.51
C ASP A 43 0.32 -9.59 15.16
N SER A 44 -0.55 -10.55 14.79
CA SER A 44 -0.47 -11.23 13.50
C SER A 44 -0.64 -10.30 12.29
N ILE A 45 -1.50 -9.29 12.37
CA ILE A 45 -1.66 -8.27 11.31
C ILE A 45 -0.38 -7.45 11.19
N ILE A 46 0.17 -7.01 12.32
CA ILE A 46 1.39 -6.21 12.36
C ILE A 46 2.57 -7.00 11.78
N ASP A 47 2.75 -8.26 12.18
CA ASP A 47 3.83 -9.13 11.68
C ASP A 47 3.75 -9.30 10.16
N LYS A 48 2.54 -9.51 9.60
CA LYS A 48 2.36 -9.63 8.15
C LYS A 48 2.71 -8.34 7.41
N ILE A 49 2.31 -7.19 7.95
CA ILE A 49 2.65 -5.89 7.35
C ILE A 49 4.16 -5.66 7.47
N TYR A 50 4.76 -6.03 8.60
CA TYR A 50 6.20 -5.95 8.83
C TYR A 50 7.00 -6.74 7.80
N ASP A 51 6.63 -7.99 7.54
CA ASP A 51 7.30 -8.83 6.54
C ASP A 51 7.23 -8.22 5.13
N ILE A 52 6.07 -7.65 4.77
CA ILE A 52 5.87 -6.95 3.50
C ILE A 52 6.78 -5.72 3.40
N GLU A 53 6.80 -4.88 4.43
CA GLU A 53 7.61 -3.66 4.47
C GLU A 53 9.12 -3.97 4.46
N LEU A 54 9.54 -5.02 5.16
CA LEU A 54 10.93 -5.47 5.17
C LEU A 54 11.39 -5.90 3.78
N LYS A 55 10.55 -6.64 3.04
CA LYS A 55 10.85 -7.05 1.65
C LYS A 55 10.96 -5.84 0.73
N LYS A 56 10.02 -4.88 0.82
CA LYS A 56 10.10 -3.61 0.08
C LYS A 56 11.42 -2.88 0.36
N GLN A 57 11.82 -2.78 1.62
CA GLN A 57 13.06 -2.10 2.00
C GLN A 57 14.31 -2.81 1.48
N ARG A 58 14.37 -4.14 1.55
CA ARG A 58 15.50 -4.92 0.99
C ARG A 58 15.66 -4.65 -0.51
N ILE A 59 14.56 -4.64 -1.26
CA ILE A 59 14.57 -4.35 -2.69
C ILE A 59 15.00 -2.91 -2.97
N LEU A 60 14.48 -1.93 -2.22
CA LEU A 60 14.91 -0.54 -2.34
C LEU A 60 16.40 -0.36 -2.05
N LEU A 61 16.95 -1.07 -1.05
CA LEU A 61 18.38 -1.05 -0.73
C LEU A 61 19.22 -1.64 -1.86
N LEU A 62 18.78 -2.73 -2.50
CA LEU A 62 19.45 -3.29 -3.67
C LEU A 62 19.47 -2.28 -4.83
N ILE A 63 18.34 -1.64 -5.13
CA ILE A 63 18.27 -0.62 -6.19
C ILE A 63 19.15 0.59 -5.82
N LYS A 64 19.18 1.02 -4.56
CA LYS A 64 20.05 2.13 -4.11
C LYS A 64 21.53 1.80 -4.25
N LYS A 65 21.93 0.59 -3.87
CA LYS A 65 23.33 0.13 -3.92
C LYS A 65 23.84 0.08 -5.36
N ASN A 66 23.04 -0.45 -6.27
CA ASN A 66 23.44 -0.70 -7.65
C ASN A 66 23.07 0.46 -8.60
N GLY A 67 22.23 1.39 -8.15
CA GLY A 67 21.58 2.42 -8.98
C GLY A 67 20.42 1.85 -9.81
N TYR A 68 20.42 0.55 -10.09
CA TYR A 68 19.36 -0.19 -10.78
C TYR A 68 19.13 -1.59 -10.18
N LEU A 69 18.03 -2.26 -10.52
CA LEU A 69 17.80 -3.68 -10.25
C LEU A 69 17.41 -4.40 -11.54
N SER A 70 18.26 -5.32 -12.00
CA SER A 70 18.09 -6.30 -13.06
C SER A 70 17.66 -7.64 -12.47
N VAL A 71 16.55 -8.21 -12.92
CA VAL A 71 16.09 -9.55 -12.51
C VAL A 71 16.32 -10.51 -13.68
N PRO A 72 17.03 -11.66 -13.48
CA PRO A 72 17.50 -12.21 -12.21
C PRO A 72 18.88 -11.71 -11.73
N GLU A 73 19.70 -11.09 -12.58
CA GLU A 73 21.14 -10.86 -12.36
C GLU A 73 21.51 -10.22 -11.00
N ASN A 74 20.72 -9.26 -10.51
CA ASN A 74 21.02 -8.58 -9.24
C ASN A 74 20.47 -9.30 -8.00
N ILE A 75 19.70 -10.39 -8.16
CA ILE A 75 19.15 -11.18 -7.05
C ILE A 75 19.70 -12.61 -6.95
N GLU A 76 20.47 -13.09 -7.94
CA GLU A 76 21.02 -14.46 -7.98
C GLU A 76 21.78 -14.89 -6.71
N ASN A 77 22.45 -13.95 -6.03
CA ASN A 77 23.23 -14.20 -4.82
C ASN A 77 22.51 -13.72 -3.54
N THR A 78 21.18 -13.59 -3.59
CA THR A 78 20.36 -13.14 -2.45
C THR A 78 19.30 -14.19 -2.12
N GLU A 79 18.75 -14.15 -0.90
CA GLU A 79 17.59 -14.98 -0.52
C GLU A 79 16.26 -14.49 -1.12
N ILE A 80 16.28 -13.45 -1.98
CA ILE A 80 15.08 -12.82 -2.53
C ILE A 80 14.73 -13.49 -3.85
N THR A 81 13.49 -13.95 -3.97
CA THR A 81 12.97 -14.56 -5.20
C THR A 81 12.46 -13.52 -6.20
N GLU A 82 12.39 -13.87 -7.49
CA GLU A 82 11.80 -13.01 -8.53
C GLU A 82 10.35 -12.61 -8.17
N PHE A 83 9.55 -13.57 -7.71
CA PHE A 83 8.17 -13.33 -7.31
C PHE A 83 8.05 -12.29 -6.19
N GLU A 84 8.96 -12.32 -5.22
CA GLU A 84 9.00 -11.31 -4.15
C GLU A 84 9.37 -9.93 -4.67
N VAL A 85 10.26 -9.86 -5.68
CA VAL A 85 10.55 -8.61 -6.38
C VAL A 85 9.28 -8.08 -7.04
N TYR A 86 8.62 -8.87 -7.88
CA TYR A 86 7.39 -8.45 -8.56
C TYR A 86 6.29 -8.02 -7.60
N LYS A 87 6.10 -8.78 -6.52
CA LYS A 87 5.10 -8.46 -5.50
C LYS A 87 5.40 -7.11 -4.83
N ALA A 88 6.64 -6.91 -4.38
CA ALA A 88 7.03 -5.65 -3.75
C ALA A 88 6.94 -4.46 -4.71
N LEU A 89 7.25 -4.65 -6.00
CA LEU A 89 7.06 -3.62 -7.01
C LEU A 89 5.58 -3.26 -7.16
N GLY A 90 4.70 -4.25 -7.24
CA GLY A 90 3.25 -4.01 -7.28
C GLY A 90 2.74 -3.23 -6.06
N GLU A 91 3.25 -3.54 -4.87
CA GLU A 91 2.92 -2.82 -3.63
C GLU A 91 3.49 -1.40 -3.62
N LEU A 92 4.74 -1.21 -4.05
CA LEU A 92 5.35 0.12 -4.18
C LEU A 92 4.62 0.98 -5.21
N MET A 93 4.12 0.38 -6.31
CA MET A 93 3.27 1.07 -7.28
C MET A 93 1.93 1.46 -6.66
N GLY A 94 1.31 0.53 -5.92
CA GLY A 94 0.06 0.78 -5.21
C GLY A 94 0.18 1.89 -4.15
N ASP A 95 1.33 1.97 -3.48
CA ASP A 95 1.67 3.02 -2.53
C ASP A 95 2.12 4.35 -3.23
N ASN A 96 2.09 4.42 -4.57
CA ASN A 96 2.53 5.56 -5.39
C ASN A 96 4.02 5.94 -5.18
N LEU A 97 4.85 4.98 -4.81
CA LEU A 97 6.28 5.17 -4.58
C LEU A 97 7.13 4.89 -5.82
N ILE A 98 6.57 4.18 -6.80
CA ILE A 98 7.23 3.88 -8.08
C ILE A 98 6.25 3.96 -9.25
N GLU A 99 6.74 4.33 -10.43
CA GLU A 99 5.97 4.40 -11.68
C GLU A 99 6.72 3.64 -12.76
N ILE A 100 6.07 2.67 -13.41
CA ILE A 100 6.66 1.91 -14.52
C ILE A 100 6.59 2.76 -15.80
N LYS A 101 7.75 3.12 -16.37
CA LYS A 101 7.82 3.74 -17.70
C LYS A 101 8.36 2.75 -18.73
N LYS A 102 7.48 2.18 -19.56
CA LYS A 102 7.90 1.58 -20.83
C LYS A 102 8.47 2.70 -21.72
N GLY A 103 9.59 2.43 -22.39
CA GLY A 103 10.46 3.42 -23.01
C GLY A 103 9.79 4.62 -23.69
N THR A 104 10.47 5.77 -23.50
CA THR A 104 10.35 7.10 -24.14
C THR A 104 9.28 8.10 -23.65
N SER A 105 9.81 9.30 -23.43
CA SER A 105 9.20 10.62 -23.19
C SER A 105 8.67 10.99 -21.79
N GLU A 106 9.09 12.17 -21.36
CA GLU A 106 8.90 12.81 -20.06
C GLU A 106 7.42 13.08 -19.78
N LEU A 107 6.92 12.82 -18.57
CA LEU A 107 6.49 13.89 -17.64
C LEU A 107 6.68 13.49 -16.15
N SER A 108 6.63 14.47 -15.24
CA SER A 108 6.90 14.46 -13.78
C SER A 108 5.65 14.14 -12.93
N PHE A 109 5.71 13.50 -11.74
CA PHE A 109 6.15 14.03 -10.43
C PHE A 109 6.29 12.90 -9.34
N LYS A 110 7.39 12.91 -8.55
CA LYS A 110 7.75 12.06 -7.35
C LYS A 110 8.10 10.56 -7.59
N PRO A 111 8.79 9.90 -6.62
CA PRO A 111 10.12 9.27 -6.81
C PRO A 111 10.13 8.21 -7.92
N LYS A 112 10.91 8.41 -8.99
CA LYS A 112 10.82 7.53 -10.18
C LYS A 112 11.74 6.32 -10.02
N ILE A 113 11.22 5.10 -10.04
CA ILE A 113 12.02 3.92 -10.40
C ILE A 113 11.69 3.61 -11.86
N ILE A 114 12.63 3.84 -12.79
CA ILE A 114 12.41 3.59 -14.21
C ILE A 114 12.53 2.10 -14.47
N MET A 115 11.43 1.46 -14.89
CA MET A 115 11.40 0.04 -15.24
C MET A 115 11.48 -0.16 -16.76
N SER A 116 12.55 -0.77 -17.28
CA SER A 116 12.65 -1.22 -18.68
C SER A 116 12.80 -2.73 -18.75
N GLU A 117 12.33 -3.33 -19.84
CA GLU A 117 12.49 -4.76 -20.13
C GLU A 117 13.38 -4.91 -21.36
N GLU A 118 14.52 -5.56 -21.20
CA GLU A 118 15.47 -5.84 -22.28
C GLU A 118 15.89 -7.31 -22.22
N ASN A 119 15.64 -8.07 -23.29
CA ASN A 119 15.98 -9.50 -23.39
C ASN A 119 15.40 -10.39 -22.27
N GLY A 120 14.23 -10.03 -21.74
CA GLY A 120 13.58 -10.74 -20.62
C GLY A 120 14.07 -10.33 -19.23
N ASN A 121 15.08 -9.45 -19.15
CA ASN A 121 15.56 -8.88 -17.91
C ASN A 121 14.82 -7.57 -17.62
N ILE A 122 14.39 -7.39 -16.38
CA ILE A 122 13.71 -6.18 -15.92
C ILE A 122 14.69 -5.30 -15.18
N PHE A 123 14.93 -4.09 -15.68
CA PHE A 123 15.83 -3.09 -15.13
C PHE A 123 15.06 -1.99 -14.43
N LEU A 124 15.37 -1.70 -13.16
CA LEU A 124 14.65 -0.74 -12.31
C LEU A 124 15.61 0.32 -11.76
N LYS A 125 15.59 1.55 -12.26
CA LYS A 125 16.54 2.61 -11.86
C LYS A 125 15.93 3.69 -10.97
N LEU A 126 16.44 3.88 -9.75
CA LEU A 126 16.01 4.94 -8.82
C LEU A 126 16.42 6.34 -9.32
N SER A 127 15.45 7.27 -9.41
CA SER A 127 15.65 8.65 -9.86
C SER A 127 15.61 9.67 -8.73
N SER A 128 14.91 9.40 -7.63
CA SER A 128 14.95 10.20 -6.41
C SER A 128 14.45 9.40 -5.22
N VAL A 129 15.15 9.52 -4.08
CA VAL A 129 14.76 8.92 -2.80
C VAL A 129 14.11 10.04 -1.99
N THR A 130 12.79 10.14 -2.01
CA THR A 130 12.07 11.00 -1.05
C THR A 130 11.48 10.13 0.04
N THR A 131 11.70 10.48 1.31
CA THR A 131 10.91 9.99 2.45
C THR A 131 9.46 10.44 2.24
N TYR A 132 8.64 9.56 1.66
CA TYR A 132 7.26 9.89 1.34
C TYR A 132 6.33 9.26 2.38
N LYS A 133 5.65 10.12 3.15
CA LYS A 133 4.51 9.72 3.97
C LYS A 133 3.30 9.65 3.03
N VAL A 134 2.81 8.45 2.73
CA VAL A 134 1.50 8.29 2.09
C VAL A 134 0.45 8.48 3.19
N PRO A 135 -0.37 9.55 3.18
CA PRO A 135 -1.56 9.57 4.00
C PRO A 135 -2.45 8.40 3.57
N LEU A 136 -2.76 7.51 4.50
CA LEU A 136 -3.60 6.35 4.24
C LEU A 136 -5.05 6.84 4.17
N GLU A 137 -5.51 7.03 2.94
CA GLU A 137 -6.89 7.43 2.69
C GLU A 137 -7.83 6.25 3.03
N PRO A 138 -8.94 6.49 3.75
CA PRO A 138 -9.98 5.50 3.93
C PRO A 138 -10.68 5.20 2.58
N ILE A 139 -11.62 4.26 2.57
CA ILE A 139 -12.28 3.79 1.33
C ILE A 139 -13.14 4.84 0.60
N ILE A 140 -13.20 6.07 1.11
CA ILE A 140 -14.03 7.18 0.62
C ILE A 140 -13.93 7.38 -0.91
N PRO A 141 -12.74 7.41 -1.55
CA PRO A 141 -12.65 7.64 -2.98
C PRO A 141 -13.36 6.59 -3.84
N ILE A 142 -13.50 5.35 -3.36
CA ILE A 142 -14.21 4.29 -4.08
C ILE A 142 -15.71 4.55 -4.08
N VAL A 143 -16.24 5.08 -2.98
CA VAL A 143 -17.66 5.43 -2.82
C VAL A 143 -17.97 6.67 -3.66
N GLU A 144 -17.16 7.72 -3.55
CA GLU A 144 -17.33 8.97 -4.31
C GLU A 144 -17.30 8.77 -5.83
N LYS A 145 -16.61 7.73 -6.30
CA LYS A 145 -16.50 7.38 -7.73
C LYS A 145 -17.51 6.33 -8.17
N GLU A 146 -18.49 5.99 -7.32
CA GLU A 146 -19.54 5.01 -7.62
C GLU A 146 -18.99 3.63 -8.04
N LEU A 147 -17.79 3.28 -7.55
CA LEU A 147 -17.15 1.99 -7.85
C LEU A 147 -17.47 0.92 -6.81
N CYS A 148 -18.09 1.32 -5.70
CA CYS A 148 -18.44 0.44 -4.60
C CYS A 148 -19.57 -0.52 -5.00
N CYS A 149 -19.38 -1.81 -4.73
CA CYS A 149 -20.39 -2.84 -4.95
C CYS A 149 -21.12 -3.27 -3.67
N GLY A 150 -20.96 -2.54 -2.55
CA GLY A 150 -21.66 -2.85 -1.31
C GLY A 150 -21.22 -4.12 -0.57
N CYS A 151 -20.08 -4.74 -0.93
CA CYS A 151 -19.69 -6.05 -0.39
C CYS A 151 -19.37 -6.11 1.12
N GLY A 152 -19.17 -4.96 1.78
CA GLY A 152 -18.92 -4.90 3.23
C GLY A 152 -17.53 -5.32 3.71
N ALA A 153 -16.56 -5.61 2.81
CA ALA A 153 -15.20 -5.98 3.21
C ALA A 153 -14.50 -4.90 4.06
N CYS A 154 -14.69 -3.63 3.72
CA CYS A 154 -14.15 -2.49 4.47
C CYS A 154 -14.75 -2.42 5.90
N PHE A 155 -16.05 -2.65 6.04
CA PHE A 155 -16.73 -2.70 7.32
C PHE A 155 -16.22 -3.84 8.20
N SER A 156 -16.05 -5.03 7.62
CA SER A 156 -15.58 -6.21 8.35
C SER A 156 -14.17 -6.01 8.91
N ILE A 157 -13.26 -5.45 8.10
CA ILE A 157 -11.85 -5.30 8.49
C ILE A 157 -11.57 -4.11 9.41
N CYS A 158 -12.49 -3.14 9.54
CA CYS A 158 -12.22 -1.91 10.30
C CYS A 158 -12.01 -2.20 11.79
N PRO A 159 -10.80 -2.01 12.34
CA PRO A 159 -10.46 -2.44 13.69
C PRO A 159 -11.01 -1.50 14.78
N VAL A 160 -11.56 -0.33 14.39
CA VAL A 160 -12.07 0.71 15.30
C VAL A 160 -13.55 0.99 15.10
N LYS A 161 -14.26 0.15 14.32
CA LYS A 161 -15.69 0.31 14.02
C LYS A 161 -16.05 1.70 13.48
N ALA A 162 -15.15 2.30 12.70
CA ALA A 162 -15.35 3.61 12.08
C ALA A 162 -16.21 3.57 10.81
N ILE A 163 -16.66 2.38 10.37
CA ILE A 163 -17.44 2.22 9.15
C ILE A 163 -18.82 1.68 9.51
N THR A 164 -19.87 2.25 8.94
CA THR A 164 -21.23 1.70 8.93
C THR A 164 -21.60 1.27 7.52
N MET A 165 -22.45 0.25 7.41
CA MET A 165 -22.92 -0.26 6.11
C MET A 165 -24.43 -0.07 5.99
N GLU A 166 -24.83 0.56 4.89
CA GLU A 166 -26.18 0.47 4.33
C GLU A 166 -26.04 -0.19 2.95
N GLU A 167 -26.37 0.51 1.86
CA GLU A 167 -26.04 0.07 0.49
C GLU A 167 -24.54 0.29 0.18
N THR A 168 -23.98 1.38 0.69
CA THR A 168 -22.55 1.74 0.58
C THR A 168 -21.96 2.07 1.95
N PRO A 169 -20.64 1.96 2.15
CA PRO A 169 -20.01 2.28 3.42
C PRO A 169 -19.99 3.79 3.69
N THR A 170 -20.31 4.17 4.93
CA THR A 170 -20.09 5.54 5.46
C THR A 170 -18.98 5.49 6.51
N VAL A 171 -18.04 6.43 6.44
CA VAL A 171 -16.88 6.50 7.36
C VAL A 171 -17.09 7.61 8.38
N ASP A 172 -17.02 7.26 9.66
CA ASP A 172 -16.94 8.21 10.78
C ASP A 172 -15.50 8.68 10.94
N GLU A 173 -15.19 9.85 10.39
CA GLU A 173 -13.84 10.45 10.43
C GLU A 173 -13.32 10.67 11.84
N ASN A 174 -14.20 10.88 12.83
CA ASN A 174 -13.77 11.07 14.23
C ASN A 174 -13.29 9.77 14.88
N LYS A 175 -13.72 8.60 14.37
CA LYS A 175 -13.24 7.29 14.81
C LYS A 175 -12.14 6.72 13.91
N CYS A 176 -12.04 7.21 12.68
CA CYS A 176 -11.07 6.70 11.71
C CYS A 176 -9.64 7.02 12.17
N ILE A 177 -8.84 5.99 12.43
CA ILE A 177 -7.42 6.15 12.76
C ILE A 177 -6.52 6.25 11.52
N HIS A 178 -7.09 6.22 10.31
CA HIS A 178 -6.33 6.22 9.05
C HIS A 178 -5.30 5.07 8.96
N CYS A 179 -5.68 3.85 9.36
CA CYS A 179 -4.81 2.67 9.28
C CYS A 179 -4.74 2.02 7.88
N GLY A 180 -5.63 2.41 6.94
CA GLY A 180 -5.62 1.92 5.56
C GLY A 180 -6.10 0.47 5.33
N LEU A 181 -6.47 -0.28 6.38
CA LEU A 181 -6.92 -1.68 6.24
C LEU A 181 -8.15 -1.83 5.33
N CYS A 182 -9.08 -0.88 5.39
CA CYS A 182 -10.27 -0.88 4.54
C CYS A 182 -9.96 -0.71 3.05
N TRP A 183 -8.90 0.04 2.72
CA TRP A 183 -8.41 0.19 1.35
C TRP A 183 -7.78 -1.12 0.85
N ALA A 184 -6.94 -1.73 1.69
CA ALA A 184 -6.25 -2.97 1.37
C ALA A 184 -7.20 -4.17 1.18
N SER A 185 -8.34 -4.20 1.90
CA SER A 185 -9.32 -5.29 1.78
C SER A 185 -10.34 -5.10 0.66
N CYS A 186 -10.40 -3.91 0.05
CA CYS A 186 -11.42 -3.64 -0.94
C CYS A 186 -11.05 -4.25 -2.31
N PRO A 187 -11.91 -5.05 -2.94
CA PRO A 187 -11.62 -5.61 -4.27
C PRO A 187 -11.69 -4.56 -5.39
N ARG A 188 -12.14 -3.34 -5.09
CA ARG A 188 -12.33 -2.25 -6.07
C ARG A 188 -11.19 -1.23 -6.06
N THR A 189 -10.17 -1.43 -5.24
CA THR A 189 -8.95 -0.59 -5.19
C THR A 189 -7.87 -1.05 -6.16
N PHE A 190 -8.22 -1.89 -7.15
CA PHE A 190 -7.31 -2.32 -8.22
C PHE A 190 -6.84 -1.16 -9.11
N LEU A 191 -7.62 -0.07 -9.20
CA LEU A 191 -7.21 1.16 -9.85
C LEU A 191 -6.49 2.06 -8.85
N HIS A 192 -5.32 2.54 -9.25
CA HIS A 192 -4.53 3.45 -8.45
C HIS A 192 -5.30 4.73 -8.10
N ILE A 193 -5.11 5.28 -6.90
CA ILE A 193 -5.90 6.44 -6.43
C ILE A 193 -5.75 7.69 -7.33
N ASN A 194 -4.60 7.88 -7.97
CA ASN A 194 -4.43 8.99 -8.92
C ASN A 194 -5.19 8.75 -10.24
N VAL A 195 -5.41 7.50 -10.62
CA VAL A 195 -6.30 7.14 -11.74
C VAL A 195 -7.73 7.51 -11.34
N LEU A 196 -8.17 7.12 -10.14
CA LEU A 196 -9.49 7.48 -9.61
C LEU A 196 -9.70 9.00 -9.50
N LYS A 197 -8.69 9.74 -9.05
CA LYS A 197 -8.70 11.21 -8.98
C LYS A 197 -8.71 11.85 -10.37
N GLY A 198 -8.00 11.25 -11.34
CA GLY A 198 -7.92 11.71 -12.73
C GLY A 198 -9.12 11.39 -13.62
N TYR A 199 -9.97 10.42 -13.26
CA TYR A 199 -11.20 10.06 -14.01
C TYR A 199 -12.30 11.14 -14.01
N MET A 200 -12.00 12.38 -13.62
CA MET A 200 -12.83 13.55 -13.93
C MET A 200 -12.63 13.98 -15.38
N THR A 201 -13.23 13.25 -16.33
CA THR A 201 -13.71 13.81 -17.62
C THR A 201 -14.61 12.88 -18.43
N VAL A 202 -15.08 11.75 -17.90
CA VAL A 202 -16.15 11.01 -18.61
C VAL A 202 -17.48 11.53 -18.09
N LYS A 203 -18.11 12.40 -18.89
CA LYS A 203 -19.51 12.85 -18.70
C LYS A 203 -20.38 11.64 -18.36
N LYS A 204 -21.30 11.82 -17.41
CA LYS A 204 -22.40 10.89 -17.09
C LYS A 204 -22.86 10.17 -18.36
N VAL A 205 -22.51 8.89 -18.51
CA VAL A 205 -23.14 8.05 -19.51
C VAL A 205 -24.48 7.66 -18.91
N ASN A 206 -25.52 8.42 -19.26
CA ASN A 206 -26.88 8.05 -18.95
C ASN A 206 -27.21 6.79 -19.74
N PHE A 207 -27.22 5.63 -19.09
CA PHE A 207 -27.86 4.46 -19.64
C PHE A 207 -29.37 4.69 -19.55
N THR A 208 -29.95 5.20 -20.63
CA THR A 208 -31.40 5.10 -20.84
C THR A 208 -31.73 3.61 -20.94
N LYS A 209 -32.52 3.11 -19.98
CA LYS A 209 -33.16 1.81 -20.11
C LYS A 209 -34.21 1.93 -21.22
N GLU A 210 -33.94 1.33 -22.37
CA GLU A 210 -34.96 0.91 -23.33
C GLU A 210 -35.58 -0.42 -22.88
#